data_AF-A0A246GGL0-F1
#
_entry.id   AF-A0A246GGL0-F1
#
_cell.length_a   1.000
_cell.length_b   1.000
_cell.length_c   1.000
_cell.angle_alpha   90.00
_cell.angle_beta   90.00
_cell.angle_gamma   90.00
#
_symmetry.space_group_name_H-M   'P 1'
#
loop_
_entity.id
_entity.type
_entity.pdbx_description
1 polymer ?
#
loop_
_entity_poly.entity_id
_entity_poly.type
_entity_poly.pdbx_seq_one_letter_code
_entity_poly.pdbx_strand_id
1 'polypeptide(L)'
;MIKRYLLLLVFFIDFYSHAQFISVETNRTPDDLVRNTLTQSVCINVSNVKSSTGTNYGSTNGIGYFKNTNPAFPISEGIILSTGNALKSIGPNTSRLQDGIDTWPGDSDLTSVFTTDPAFPAIFLNATKLEFDFTPLSSHIQLPFIFSSEEYGTYQCNTYDGIAILLTHPDGTVENLALVTNTKLPISVETIRDNLYNTI
;
A
#
# COMPACT_ATOMS: atom_id res chain seq x y z
N MET A 1 73.45 -11.88 -2.62
CA MET A 1 72.08 -12.43 -2.54
C MET A 1 71.09 -11.30 -2.81
N ILE A 2 70.40 -11.32 -3.95
CA ILE A 2 69.37 -10.33 -4.31
C ILE A 2 68.04 -10.82 -3.72
N LYS A 3 67.48 -10.09 -2.74
CA LYS A 3 66.12 -10.34 -2.23
C LYS A 3 65.12 -9.73 -3.21
N ARG A 4 64.36 -10.58 -3.90
CA ARG A 4 63.22 -10.17 -4.74
C ARG A 4 62.01 -10.01 -3.84
N TYR A 5 61.53 -8.77 -3.67
CA TYR A 5 60.26 -8.50 -2.99
C TYR A 5 59.14 -8.53 -4.03
N LEU A 6 58.15 -9.40 -3.82
CA LEU A 6 56.95 -9.48 -4.63
C LEU A 6 56.01 -8.33 -4.20
N LEU A 7 55.86 -7.31 -5.04
CA LEU A 7 54.90 -6.23 -4.80
C LEU A 7 53.50 -6.73 -5.16
N LEU A 8 52.69 -7.06 -4.16
CA LEU A 8 51.28 -7.41 -4.33
C LEU A 8 50.47 -6.12 -4.51
N LEU A 9 50.11 -5.82 -5.76
CA LEU A 9 49.23 -4.71 -6.11
C LEU A 9 47.77 -5.16 -5.88
N VAL A 10 47.20 -4.78 -4.74
CA VAL A 10 45.79 -5.04 -4.41
C VAL A 10 44.94 -3.93 -5.05
N PHE A 11 44.28 -4.24 -6.16
CA PHE A 11 43.23 -3.39 -6.72
C PHE A 11 41.97 -3.55 -5.87
N PHE A 12 41.63 -2.54 -5.08
CA PHE A 12 40.28 -2.40 -4.53
C PHE A 12 39.36 -1.97 -5.67
N ILE A 13 38.61 -2.93 -6.23
CA ILE A 13 37.46 -2.62 -7.08
C ILE A 13 36.31 -2.33 -6.11
N ASP A 14 35.92 -1.06 -6.03
CA ASP A 14 34.70 -0.66 -5.33
C ASP A 14 33.50 -1.23 -6.09
N PHE A 15 32.99 -2.37 -5.63
CA PHE A 15 31.69 -2.87 -6.08
C PHE A 15 30.61 -2.00 -5.43
N TYR A 16 30.12 -1.00 -6.16
CA TYR A 16 28.88 -0.31 -5.80
C TYR A 16 27.73 -1.32 -5.86
N SER A 17 27.26 -1.78 -4.70
CA SER A 17 25.99 -2.51 -4.61
C SER A 17 24.84 -1.50 -4.61
N HIS A 18 24.06 -1.47 -5.68
CA HIS A 18 22.77 -0.79 -5.64
C HIS A 18 21.81 -1.61 -4.77
N ALA A 19 21.41 -1.06 -3.63
CA ALA A 19 20.23 -1.58 -2.93
C ALA A 19 19.02 -1.33 -3.83
N GLN A 20 18.36 -2.40 -4.27
CA GLN A 20 17.12 -2.28 -5.03
C GLN A 20 15.99 -1.98 -4.05
N PHE A 21 15.11 -1.05 -4.41
CA PHE A 21 13.85 -0.86 -3.71
C PHE A 21 12.88 -2.02 -4.05
N ILE A 22 11.57 -1.79 -4.04
CA ILE A 22 10.61 -2.80 -4.45
C ILE A 22 10.54 -2.89 -5.98
N SER A 23 10.36 -4.08 -6.55
CA SER A 23 9.90 -4.25 -7.92
C SER A 23 8.37 -4.22 -7.95
N VAL A 24 7.77 -3.56 -8.94
CA VAL A 24 6.31 -3.49 -9.10
C VAL A 24 5.88 -3.98 -10.49
N GLU A 25 4.84 -4.81 -10.51
CA GLU A 25 4.21 -5.34 -11.73
C GLU A 25 2.71 -5.04 -11.71
N THR A 26 2.16 -4.56 -12.83
CA THR A 26 0.73 -4.21 -12.96
C THR A 26 0.00 -5.00 -14.05
N ASN A 27 0.64 -6.04 -14.58
CA ASN A 27 0.09 -6.94 -15.60
C ASN A 27 -0.67 -8.16 -15.03
N ARG A 28 -0.74 -8.29 -13.70
CA ARG A 28 -1.48 -9.36 -13.02
C ARG A 28 -2.96 -8.99 -12.90
N THR A 29 -3.82 -10.00 -13.06
CA THR A 29 -5.27 -9.80 -12.89
C THR A 29 -5.62 -9.66 -11.41
N PRO A 30 -6.73 -8.98 -11.06
CA PRO A 30 -7.22 -8.96 -9.68
C PRO A 30 -7.37 -10.36 -9.06
N ASP A 31 -7.84 -11.35 -9.84
CA ASP A 31 -7.98 -12.74 -9.38
C ASP A 31 -6.61 -13.40 -9.08
N ASP A 32 -5.59 -13.17 -9.93
CA ASP A 32 -4.21 -13.62 -9.66
C ASP A 32 -3.65 -12.99 -8.39
N LEU A 33 -3.85 -11.68 -8.20
CA LEU A 33 -3.38 -10.97 -7.03
C LEU A 33 -4.00 -11.54 -5.74
N VAL A 34 -5.31 -11.78 -5.72
CA VAL A 34 -5.96 -12.39 -4.54
C VAL A 34 -5.45 -13.81 -4.33
N ARG A 35 -5.54 -14.70 -5.33
CA ARG A 35 -5.26 -16.13 -5.16
C ARG A 35 -3.79 -16.44 -4.92
N ASN A 36 -2.90 -15.78 -5.67
CA ASN A 36 -1.49 -16.12 -5.74
C ASN A 36 -0.59 -15.15 -4.96
N THR A 37 -1.14 -14.05 -4.42
CA THR A 37 -0.39 -13.14 -3.53
C THR A 37 -0.99 -13.11 -2.13
N LEU A 38 -2.27 -12.74 -1.97
CA LEU A 38 -2.87 -12.58 -0.64
C LEU A 38 -3.15 -13.91 0.06
N THR A 39 -3.62 -14.91 -0.69
CA THR A 39 -4.12 -16.15 -0.10
C THR A 39 -3.25 -17.35 -0.38
N GLN A 40 -2.05 -17.16 -0.95
CA GLN A 40 -1.19 -18.25 -1.40
C GLN A 40 -0.85 -19.25 -0.28
N SER A 41 -0.64 -18.77 0.94
CA SER A 41 -0.24 -19.59 2.09
C SER A 41 -1.41 -20.27 2.81
N VAL A 42 -2.65 -20.01 2.41
CA VAL A 42 -3.85 -20.54 3.05
C VAL A 42 -4.77 -21.17 2.00
N CYS A 43 -5.22 -22.40 2.23
CA CYS A 43 -6.11 -23.09 1.30
C CYS A 43 -7.57 -22.57 1.38
N ILE A 44 -7.76 -21.26 1.28
CA ILE A 44 -9.09 -20.65 1.27
C ILE A 44 -9.63 -20.59 -0.14
N ASN A 45 -10.93 -20.86 -0.28
CA ASN A 45 -11.62 -20.63 -1.54
C ASN A 45 -12.01 -19.15 -1.63
N VAL A 46 -11.63 -18.49 -2.73
CA VAL A 46 -12.02 -17.11 -3.04
C VAL A 46 -12.89 -17.07 -4.29
N SER A 47 -13.85 -16.15 -4.31
CA SER A 47 -14.76 -15.92 -5.43
C SER A 47 -15.11 -14.44 -5.58
N ASN A 48 -15.77 -14.08 -6.68
CA ASN A 48 -16.29 -12.73 -6.92
C ASN A 48 -15.24 -11.62 -6.79
N VAL A 49 -14.00 -11.90 -7.20
CA VAL A 49 -12.92 -10.92 -7.18
C VAL A 49 -13.25 -9.78 -8.13
N LYS A 50 -13.30 -8.56 -7.59
CA LYS A 50 -13.53 -7.33 -8.34
C LYS A 50 -12.53 -6.28 -7.90
N SER A 51 -12.29 -5.33 -8.80
CA SER A 51 -11.45 -4.18 -8.51
C SER A 51 -11.95 -2.94 -9.23
N SER A 52 -11.64 -1.78 -8.68
CA SER A 52 -11.78 -0.49 -9.36
C SER A 52 -10.53 0.34 -9.10
N THR A 53 -10.03 1.00 -10.13
CA THR A 53 -8.91 1.94 -10.06
C THR A 53 -9.17 3.14 -10.98
N GLY A 54 -8.21 4.05 -11.11
CA GLY A 54 -8.30 5.17 -12.03
C GLY A 54 -8.53 4.76 -13.48
N THR A 55 -8.13 3.55 -13.90
CA THR A 55 -8.40 3.05 -15.25
C THR A 55 -9.89 2.98 -15.58
N ASN A 56 -10.75 2.78 -14.57
CA ASN A 56 -12.21 2.76 -14.73
C ASN A 56 -12.79 4.15 -15.04
N TYR A 57 -12.00 5.20 -14.83
CA TYR A 57 -12.40 6.62 -14.94
C TYR A 57 -11.49 7.42 -15.89
N GLY A 58 -10.69 6.75 -16.72
CA GLY A 58 -9.78 7.41 -17.68
C GLY A 58 -8.48 7.95 -17.08
N SER A 59 -8.09 7.47 -15.90
CA SER A 59 -6.85 7.80 -15.18
C SER A 59 -5.87 6.61 -15.22
N THR A 60 -5.20 6.34 -14.10
CA THR A 60 -4.08 5.40 -13.97
C THR A 60 -4.46 4.11 -13.25
N ASN A 61 -3.65 3.07 -13.40
CA ASN A 61 -3.82 1.82 -12.65
C ASN A 61 -3.21 1.95 -11.25
N GLY A 62 -4.07 1.88 -10.24
CA GLY A 62 -3.69 1.93 -8.83
C GLY A 62 -3.40 0.58 -8.19
N ILE A 63 -3.48 -0.53 -8.93
CA ILE A 63 -3.22 -1.88 -8.40
C ILE A 63 -1.95 -2.47 -9.00
N GLY A 64 -1.12 -3.08 -8.16
CA GLY A 64 0.04 -3.86 -8.60
C GLY A 64 0.46 -4.93 -7.60
N TYR A 65 1.24 -5.90 -8.06
CA TYR A 65 2.04 -6.79 -7.21
C TYR A 65 3.37 -6.13 -6.95
N PHE A 66 3.87 -6.21 -5.72
CA PHE A 66 5.24 -5.83 -5.42
C PHE A 66 6.03 -6.98 -4.82
N LYS A 67 7.34 -6.93 -5.05
CA LYS A 67 8.32 -7.79 -4.39
C LYS A 67 9.49 -6.97 -3.92
N ASN A 68 10.00 -7.31 -2.76
CA ASN A 68 11.10 -6.64 -2.09
C ASN A 68 12.19 -7.67 -1.76
N THR A 69 13.44 -7.32 -2.02
CA THR A 69 14.60 -8.13 -1.65
C THR A 69 15.41 -7.52 -0.50
N ASN A 70 15.08 -6.30 -0.08
CA ASN A 70 15.73 -5.62 1.04
C ASN A 70 15.21 -6.19 2.38
N PRO A 71 16.05 -6.86 3.18
CA PRO A 71 15.63 -7.44 4.46
C PRO A 71 15.21 -6.39 5.50
N ALA A 72 15.53 -5.10 5.30
CA ALA A 72 15.14 -4.02 6.19
C ALA A 72 13.69 -3.52 5.96
N PHE A 73 13.05 -3.89 4.85
CA PHE A 73 11.67 -3.52 4.59
C PHE A 73 10.73 -4.67 5.03
N PRO A 74 9.68 -4.38 5.82
CA PRO A 74 9.01 -5.39 6.65
C PRO A 74 8.06 -6.33 5.89
N ILE A 75 7.81 -6.06 4.60
CA ILE A 75 6.95 -6.92 3.76
C ILE A 75 7.77 -7.38 2.54
N SER A 76 7.93 -8.69 2.37
CA SER A 76 8.72 -9.26 1.27
C SER A 76 8.01 -9.18 -0.08
N GLU A 77 6.69 -9.28 -0.10
CA GLU A 77 5.86 -9.14 -1.29
C GLU A 77 4.41 -8.88 -0.88
N GLY A 78 3.60 -8.36 -1.81
CA GLY A 78 2.21 -8.07 -1.53
C GLY A 78 1.51 -7.34 -2.67
N ILE A 79 0.35 -6.79 -2.37
CA ILE A 79 -0.43 -5.97 -3.29
C ILE A 79 -0.25 -4.50 -2.92
N ILE A 80 -0.09 -3.66 -3.93
CA ILE A 80 -0.19 -2.21 -3.84
C ILE A 80 -1.61 -1.80 -4.20
N LEU A 81 -2.23 -0.99 -3.35
CA LEU A 81 -3.40 -0.19 -3.67
C LEU A 81 -2.98 1.29 -3.56
N SER A 82 -3.04 2.02 -4.66
CA SER A 82 -2.57 3.41 -4.77
C SER A 82 -3.69 4.34 -5.22
N THR A 83 -3.71 5.55 -4.71
CA THR A 83 -4.55 6.67 -5.21
C THR A 83 -3.97 7.28 -6.50
N GLY A 84 -2.86 6.74 -7.00
CA GLY A 84 -2.18 7.12 -8.23
C GLY A 84 -1.65 5.91 -8.99
N ASN A 85 -0.56 6.07 -9.76
CA ASN A 85 0.00 4.98 -10.55
C ASN A 85 0.81 4.02 -9.69
N ALA A 86 0.39 2.76 -9.57
CA ALA A 86 1.09 1.75 -8.78
C ALA A 86 2.55 1.54 -9.23
N LEU A 87 2.87 1.72 -10.52
CA LEU A 87 4.26 1.59 -11.01
C LEU A 87 5.21 2.65 -10.45
N LYS A 88 4.69 3.77 -9.92
CA LYS A 88 5.52 4.82 -9.32
C LYS A 88 5.89 4.55 -7.85
N SER A 89 5.44 3.43 -7.28
CA SER A 89 5.81 3.00 -5.92
C SER A 89 7.18 2.32 -5.83
N ILE A 90 7.88 2.10 -6.95
CA ILE A 90 9.19 1.42 -6.99
C ILE A 90 10.24 2.13 -6.12
N GLY A 91 10.29 3.46 -6.15
CA GLY A 91 11.32 4.23 -5.45
C GLY A 91 12.67 4.35 -6.22
N PRO A 92 13.59 5.23 -5.78
CA PRO A 92 13.38 6.22 -4.74
C PRO A 92 12.38 7.26 -5.24
N ASN A 93 11.53 7.75 -4.34
CA ASN A 93 10.67 8.87 -4.67
C ASN A 93 11.48 10.18 -4.57
N THR A 94 11.63 10.91 -5.68
CA THR A 94 12.40 12.15 -5.74
C THR A 94 11.55 13.39 -6.03
N SER A 95 10.23 13.23 -6.14
CA SER A 95 9.31 14.30 -6.52
C SER A 95 7.89 13.97 -6.11
N ARG A 96 7.08 14.98 -5.79
CA ARG A 96 5.65 14.77 -5.51
C ARG A 96 4.95 14.08 -6.67
N LEU A 97 4.17 13.04 -6.37
CA LEU A 97 3.32 12.27 -7.26
C LEU A 97 1.86 12.73 -7.12
N GLN A 98 1.20 12.99 -8.24
CA GLN A 98 -0.20 13.44 -8.29
C GLN A 98 -0.91 12.86 -9.52
N ASP A 99 -0.95 11.53 -9.60
CA ASP A 99 -1.46 10.84 -10.81
C ASP A 99 -2.98 10.67 -10.86
N GLY A 100 -3.69 10.95 -9.76
CA GLY A 100 -5.15 10.91 -9.68
C GLY A 100 -5.82 12.06 -10.46
N ILE A 101 -7.14 11.97 -10.64
CA ILE A 101 -7.95 13.01 -11.30
C ILE A 101 -9.29 13.20 -10.58
N ASP A 102 -9.87 14.41 -10.67
CA ASP A 102 -11.11 14.74 -9.96
C ASP A 102 -12.33 13.91 -10.41
N THR A 103 -12.28 13.30 -11.60
CA THR A 103 -13.35 12.42 -12.10
C THR A 103 -13.19 10.96 -11.68
N TRP A 104 -12.11 10.59 -10.99
CA TRP A 104 -11.97 9.29 -10.33
C TRP A 104 -12.55 9.42 -8.91
N PRO A 105 -13.77 8.93 -8.67
CA PRO A 105 -14.45 9.11 -7.39
C PRO A 105 -13.78 8.29 -6.28
N GLY A 106 -14.17 8.59 -5.05
CA GLY A 106 -13.95 7.72 -3.91
C GLY A 106 -14.82 6.47 -3.95
N ASP A 107 -14.80 5.73 -2.83
CA ASP A 107 -15.69 4.59 -2.60
C ASP A 107 -16.67 4.93 -1.46
N SER A 108 -17.94 4.53 -1.61
CA SER A 108 -19.00 4.86 -0.66
C SER A 108 -18.81 4.16 0.69
N ASP A 109 -18.33 2.92 0.68
CA ASP A 109 -18.12 2.15 1.89
C ASP A 109 -16.92 2.74 2.65
N LEU A 110 -15.86 3.09 1.92
CA LEU A 110 -14.72 3.84 2.48
C LEU A 110 -15.16 5.18 3.10
N THR A 111 -15.98 5.95 2.39
CA THR A 111 -16.50 7.24 2.88
C THR A 111 -17.34 7.05 4.15
N SER A 112 -18.15 6.00 4.23
CA SER A 112 -19.00 5.73 5.40
C SER A 112 -18.18 5.46 6.66
N VAL A 113 -16.99 4.84 6.52
CA VAL A 113 -16.08 4.60 7.64
C VAL A 113 -15.49 5.89 8.20
N PHE A 114 -15.03 6.79 7.33
CA PHE A 114 -14.37 8.04 7.75
C PHE A 114 -15.35 9.09 8.26
N THR A 115 -16.52 9.21 7.65
CA THR A 115 -17.52 10.26 7.98
C THR A 115 -18.27 10.02 9.30
N THR A 116 -17.92 8.96 10.05
CA THR A 116 -18.35 8.81 11.45
C THR A 116 -17.74 9.89 12.37
N ASP A 117 -16.61 10.47 11.96
CA ASP A 117 -15.97 11.59 12.64
C ASP A 117 -16.16 12.87 11.81
N PRO A 118 -16.74 13.94 12.39
CA PRO A 118 -16.99 15.20 11.69
C PRO A 118 -15.71 15.94 11.23
N ALA A 119 -14.53 15.51 11.66
CA ALA A 119 -13.26 16.05 11.18
C ALA A 119 -12.97 15.68 9.72
N PHE A 120 -13.59 14.63 9.18
CA PHE A 120 -13.36 14.18 7.82
C PHE A 120 -14.26 14.86 6.78
N PRO A 121 -13.78 15.03 5.54
CA PRO A 121 -14.60 15.54 4.45
C PRO A 121 -15.71 14.55 4.09
N ALA A 122 -16.82 15.07 3.56
CA ALA A 122 -17.94 14.25 3.07
C ALA A 122 -17.65 13.54 1.74
N ILE A 123 -16.58 13.93 1.03
CA ILE A 123 -16.24 13.42 -0.30
C ILE A 123 -14.75 13.05 -0.31
N PHE A 124 -14.48 11.83 -0.74
CA PHE A 124 -13.14 11.33 -1.06
C PHE A 124 -13.03 11.09 -2.57
N LEU A 125 -11.80 11.10 -3.08
CA LEU A 125 -11.48 10.88 -4.50
C LEU A 125 -10.36 9.84 -4.63
N ASN A 126 -10.16 9.37 -5.86
CA ASN A 126 -9.08 8.48 -6.25
C ASN A 126 -9.02 7.16 -5.46
N ALA A 127 -10.17 6.54 -5.19
CA ALA A 127 -10.21 5.27 -4.47
C ALA A 127 -9.85 4.10 -5.39
N THR A 128 -8.75 3.43 -5.08
CA THR A 128 -8.48 2.08 -5.57
C THR A 128 -9.09 1.06 -4.60
N LYS A 129 -9.79 0.06 -5.14
CA LYS A 129 -10.34 -1.05 -4.35
C LYS A 129 -10.10 -2.41 -4.98
N LEU A 130 -9.97 -3.41 -4.12
CA LEU A 130 -9.91 -4.84 -4.42
C LEU A 130 -10.81 -5.55 -3.42
N GLU A 131 -11.85 -6.22 -3.90
CA GLU A 131 -12.87 -6.89 -3.09
C GLU A 131 -13.07 -8.33 -3.57
N PHE A 132 -13.30 -9.25 -2.64
CA PHE A 132 -13.53 -10.67 -2.95
C PHE A 132 -14.27 -11.35 -1.80
N ASP A 133 -15.00 -12.41 -2.14
CA ASP A 133 -15.67 -13.27 -1.16
C ASP A 133 -14.74 -14.43 -0.79
N PHE A 134 -14.76 -14.85 0.47
CA PHE A 134 -14.04 -16.02 0.93
C PHE A 134 -14.81 -16.77 2.02
N THR A 135 -14.49 -18.06 2.18
CA THR A 135 -14.93 -18.84 3.34
C THR A 135 -13.79 -18.91 4.36
N PRO A 136 -13.95 -18.37 5.59
CA PRO A 136 -12.89 -18.42 6.59
C PRO A 136 -12.62 -19.86 7.04
N LEU A 137 -11.35 -20.24 7.14
CA LEU A 137 -10.94 -21.52 7.76
C LEU A 137 -10.68 -21.40 9.27
N SER A 138 -10.65 -20.16 9.78
CA SER A 138 -10.35 -19.82 11.16
C SER A 138 -11.19 -18.61 11.57
N SER A 139 -11.46 -18.47 12.86
CA SER A 139 -12.04 -17.26 13.45
C SER A 139 -11.03 -16.09 13.53
N HIS A 140 -9.80 -16.30 13.06
CA HIS A 140 -8.73 -15.32 13.09
C HIS A 140 -8.23 -15.02 11.69
N ILE A 141 -8.20 -13.73 11.33
CA ILE A 141 -7.68 -13.20 10.07
C ILE A 141 -6.57 -12.21 10.40
N GLN A 142 -5.44 -12.29 9.68
CA GLN A 142 -4.38 -11.29 9.76
C GLN A 142 -4.07 -10.80 8.35
N LEU A 143 -4.10 -9.48 8.19
CA LEU A 143 -3.69 -8.83 6.95
C LEU A 143 -2.66 -7.75 7.30
N PRO A 144 -1.36 -8.05 7.25
CA PRO A 144 -0.33 -7.03 7.45
C PRO A 144 -0.39 -6.02 6.29
N PHE A 145 -0.28 -4.74 6.61
CA PHE A 145 -0.26 -3.66 5.62
C PHE A 145 0.72 -2.58 6.04
N ILE A 146 1.11 -1.75 5.07
CA ILE A 146 1.80 -0.48 5.28
C ILE A 146 0.91 0.59 4.66
N PHE A 147 0.67 1.67 5.40
CA PHE A 147 0.05 2.86 4.88
C PHE A 147 1.14 3.93 4.67
N SER A 148 1.16 4.52 3.49
CA SER A 148 2.12 5.56 3.11
C SER A 148 1.40 6.63 2.29
N SER A 149 1.66 7.90 2.59
CA SER A 149 1.13 9.06 1.86
C SER A 149 2.23 10.12 1.80
N GLU A 150 2.32 10.83 0.68
CA GLU A 150 3.24 11.97 0.53
C GLU A 150 2.77 13.19 1.34
N GLU A 151 1.50 13.17 1.75
CA GLU A 151 0.88 14.17 2.59
C GLU A 151 1.17 13.95 4.09
N TYR A 152 1.69 12.78 4.50
CA TYR A 152 2.14 12.55 5.86
C TYR A 152 3.44 13.31 6.15
N GLY A 153 3.41 14.20 7.14
CA GLY A 153 4.48 15.15 7.44
C GLY A 153 3.98 16.58 7.32
N THR A 154 4.53 17.38 6.40
CA THR A 154 4.20 18.81 6.27
C THR A 154 2.72 19.10 5.96
N TYR A 155 2.01 18.18 5.32
CA TYR A 155 0.61 18.39 4.91
C TYR A 155 -0.42 17.73 5.83
N GLN A 156 0.02 17.05 6.89
CA GLN A 156 -0.83 16.16 7.70
C GLN A 156 -1.95 16.83 8.50
N CYS A 157 -2.01 18.16 8.49
CA CYS A 157 -3.09 18.93 9.14
C CYS A 157 -4.22 19.31 8.16
N ASN A 158 -4.05 19.08 6.86
CA ASN A 158 -4.99 19.54 5.83
C ASN A 158 -5.35 18.45 4.81
N THR A 159 -5.00 17.20 5.11
CA THR A 159 -5.14 16.07 4.20
C THR A 159 -5.72 14.87 4.94
N TYR A 160 -6.48 14.05 4.21
CA TYR A 160 -7.31 13.01 4.79
C TYR A 160 -7.10 11.66 4.11
N ASP A 161 -5.97 11.48 3.43
CA ASP A 161 -5.61 10.20 2.81
C ASP A 161 -5.75 9.09 3.84
N GLY A 162 -6.40 8.00 3.44
CA GLY A 162 -6.73 6.94 4.37
C GLY A 162 -6.87 5.60 3.69
N ILE A 163 -6.88 4.57 4.54
CA ILE A 163 -7.05 3.17 4.15
C ILE A 163 -8.11 2.54 5.04
N ALA A 164 -8.89 1.63 4.45
CA ALA A 164 -9.74 0.73 5.21
C ALA A 164 -9.57 -0.71 4.71
N ILE A 165 -9.77 -1.64 5.64
CA ILE A 165 -9.88 -3.07 5.34
C ILE A 165 -11.26 -3.47 5.84
N LEU A 166 -12.22 -3.60 4.93
CA LEU A 166 -13.61 -3.85 5.27
C LEU A 166 -13.90 -5.35 5.25
N LEU A 167 -14.44 -5.86 6.35
CA LEU A 167 -15.02 -7.20 6.40
C LEU A 167 -16.54 -7.07 6.45
N THR A 168 -17.21 -7.65 5.45
CA THR A 168 -18.67 -7.74 5.41
C THR A 168 -19.10 -9.13 5.86
N HIS A 169 -19.87 -9.19 6.94
CA HIS A 169 -20.43 -10.42 7.46
C HIS A 169 -21.62 -10.90 6.61
N PRO A 170 -21.99 -12.20 6.69
CA PRO A 170 -23.16 -12.73 5.98
C PRO A 170 -24.50 -12.05 6.34
N ASP A 171 -24.59 -11.40 7.49
CA ASP A 171 -25.76 -10.64 7.93
C ASP A 171 -25.78 -9.19 7.39
N GLY A 172 -24.76 -8.79 6.63
CA GLY A 172 -24.59 -7.45 6.06
C GLY A 172 -23.88 -6.45 6.98
N THR A 173 -23.50 -6.84 8.19
CA THR A 173 -22.69 -5.98 9.06
C THR A 173 -21.32 -5.76 8.44
N VAL A 174 -20.85 -4.51 8.39
CA VAL A 174 -19.53 -4.14 7.87
C VAL A 174 -18.66 -3.67 9.04
N GLU A 175 -17.47 -4.25 9.18
CA GLU A 175 -16.45 -3.80 10.13
C GLU A 175 -15.19 -3.34 9.42
N ASN A 176 -14.59 -2.24 9.89
CA ASN A 176 -13.26 -1.82 9.46
C ASN A 176 -12.20 -2.44 10.38
N LEU A 177 -11.31 -3.24 9.80
CA LEU A 177 -10.20 -3.91 10.50
C LEU A 177 -8.94 -3.04 10.58
N ALA A 178 -8.84 -1.98 9.76
CA ALA A 178 -7.72 -1.05 9.73
C ALA A 178 -7.98 0.14 10.68
N LEU A 179 -7.72 -0.06 11.97
CA LEU A 179 -7.92 0.93 13.02
C LEU A 179 -6.59 1.36 13.65
N VAL A 180 -6.51 2.63 14.08
CA VAL A 180 -5.37 3.12 14.85
C VAL A 180 -5.30 2.35 16.17
N THR A 181 -4.12 1.81 16.49
CA THR A 181 -3.86 0.97 17.66
C THR A 181 -4.45 1.57 18.94
N ASN A 182 -5.20 0.75 19.70
CA ASN A 182 -5.90 1.15 20.93
C ASN A 182 -7.01 2.19 20.76
N THR A 183 -7.51 2.41 19.54
CA THR A 183 -8.64 3.32 19.27
C THR A 183 -9.69 2.65 18.39
N LYS A 184 -10.78 3.36 18.11
CA LYS A 184 -11.77 3.02 17.08
C LYS A 184 -11.66 3.92 15.84
N LEU A 185 -10.62 4.75 15.77
CA LEU A 185 -10.45 5.68 14.65
C LEU A 185 -9.93 4.92 13.43
N PRO A 186 -10.48 5.20 12.23
CA PRO A 186 -9.93 4.65 11.01
C PRO A 186 -8.53 5.23 10.74
N ILE A 187 -7.70 4.50 10.00
CA ILE A 187 -6.35 4.95 9.67
C ILE A 187 -6.41 5.96 8.53
N SER A 188 -6.00 7.20 8.84
CA SER A 188 -5.76 8.27 7.88
C SER A 188 -4.59 9.11 8.32
N VAL A 189 -4.06 9.93 7.41
CA VAL A 189 -3.06 10.95 7.74
C VAL A 189 -3.52 11.81 8.93
N GLU A 190 -4.78 12.24 8.94
CA GLU A 190 -5.37 13.03 10.04
C GLU A 190 -5.33 12.30 11.40
N THR A 191 -5.58 10.99 11.45
CA THR A 191 -5.69 10.23 12.71
C THR A 191 -4.37 9.66 13.21
N ILE A 192 -3.38 9.47 12.32
CA ILE A 192 -2.03 8.99 12.68
C ILE A 192 -0.97 10.10 12.69
N ARG A 193 -1.35 11.36 12.45
CA ARG A 193 -0.42 12.50 12.43
C ARG A 193 0.38 12.61 13.71
N ASP A 194 1.62 13.04 13.58
CA ASP A 194 2.53 13.29 14.69
C ASP A 194 3.30 14.59 14.44
N ASN A 195 3.27 15.47 15.44
CA ASN A 195 3.99 16.74 15.41
C ASN A 195 5.51 16.55 15.26
N LEU A 196 6.06 15.42 15.70
CA LEU A 196 7.46 15.09 15.52
C LEU A 196 7.85 15.03 14.04
N TYR A 197 6.95 14.57 13.17
CA TYR A 197 7.16 14.46 11.73
C TYR A 197 6.57 15.66 10.96
N ASN A 198 5.99 16.63 11.67
CA ASN A 198 5.47 17.88 11.10
C ASN A 198 6.57 18.94 10.95
N THR A 199 7.67 18.60 10.29
CA THR A 199 8.75 19.55 10.06
C THR A 199 8.40 20.45 8.88
N ILE A 200 8.30 21.75 9.16
CA ILE A 200 8.18 22.83 8.17
C ILE A 200 9.51 23.00 7.44
#